data_AF-A0A952MGP0-F1
#
_entry.id   AF-A0A952MGP0-F1
#
_cell.length_a   1.000
_cell.length_b   1.000
_cell.length_c   1.000
_cell.angle_alpha   90.00
_cell.angle_beta   90.00
_cell.angle_gamma   90.00
#
_symmetry.space_group_name_H-M   'P 1'
#
loop_
_entity.id
_entity.type
_entity.pdbx_description
1 polymer ?
#
loop_
_entity_poly.entity_id
_entity_poly.type
_entity_poly.pdbx_seq_one_letter_code
_entity_poly.pdbx_strand_id
1 'polypeptide(L)' 'MRSGTSVGANLNEAQASLTKKEFIAKVSIAAKEIRETKYWLMLVIESALIDRDSELEILIDDIIKITTKIIKSAQESN' A
#
# COMPACT_ATOMS: atom_id res chain seq x y z
N MET A 1 2.05 13.69 -3.05
CA MET A 1 1.87 13.47 -1.60
C MET A 1 0.63 12.66 -1.22
N ARG A 2 -0.49 12.71 -1.95
CA ARG A 2 -1.75 12.04 -1.56
C ARG A 2 -1.66 10.51 -1.42
N SER A 3 -0.97 9.83 -2.35
CA SER A 3 -0.92 8.36 -2.41
C SER A 3 -0.12 7.71 -1.26
N GLY A 4 0.91 8.38 -0.74
CA GLY A 4 1.70 7.87 0.39
C GLY A 4 0.94 7.94 1.71
N THR A 5 0.17 9.02 1.92
CA THR A 5 -0.63 9.22 3.14
C THR A 5 -1.93 8.41 3.14
N SER A 6 -2.51 8.14 1.97
CA SER A 6 -3.79 7.41 1.84
C SER A 6 -3.66 5.92 2.19
N VAL A 7 -2.46 5.33 2.10
CA VAL A 7 -2.19 3.93 2.51
C VAL A 7 -2.53 3.74 3.98
N GLY A 8 -1.96 4.57 4.86
CA GLY A 8 -2.20 4.50 6.29
C GLY A 8 -3.67 4.76 6.66
N ALA A 9 -4.30 5.75 6.01
CA ALA A 9 -5.71 6.06 6.23
C ALA A 9 -6.64 4.88 5.89
N ASN A 10 -6.46 4.25 4.72
CA ASN A 10 -7.27 3.09 4.33
C ASN A 10 -7.00 1.88 5.23
N LEU A 11 -5.77 1.67 5.69
CA LEU A 11 -5.46 0.60 6.65
C LEU A 11 -6.10 0.85 8.02
N ASN A 12 -6.13 2.10 8.48
CA ASN A 12 -6.80 2.46 9.72
C ASN A 12 -8.33 2.26 9.62
N GLU A 13 -8.95 2.70 8.52
CA GLU A 13 -10.37 2.46 8.24
C GLU A 13 -10.69 0.97 8.10
N ALA A 14 -9.78 0.16 7.54
CA ALA A 14 -9.95 -1.28 7.46
C ALA A 14 -10.15 -1.90 8.86
N GLN A 15 -9.40 -1.44 9.88
CA GLN A 15 -9.54 -1.94 11.26
C GLN A 15 -10.94 -1.70 11.86
N ALA A 16 -11.67 -0.71 11.36
CA ALA A 16 -13.03 -0.38 11.80
C ALA A 16 -14.12 -0.99 10.90
N SER A 17 -13.77 -1.88 9.97
CA SER A 17 -14.74 -2.49 9.04
C SER A 17 -15.71 -3.42 9.76
N LEU A 18 -16.99 -3.33 9.43
CA LEU A 18 -18.05 -4.16 10.03
C LEU A 18 -18.15 -5.53 9.37
N THR A 19 -17.77 -5.61 8.10
CA THR A 19 -17.74 -6.86 7.35
C THR A 19 -16.36 -7.17 6.80
N LYS A 20 -16.11 -8.46 6.62
CA LYS A 20 -14.91 -8.96 5.94
C LYS A 20 -14.75 -8.42 4.52
N LYS A 21 -15.86 -8.23 3.80
CA LYS A 21 -15.87 -7.66 2.45
C LYS A 21 -15.38 -6.21 2.46
N GLU A 22 -15.84 -5.40 3.41
CA GLU A 22 -15.38 -4.02 3.59
C GLU A 22 -13.91 -3.96 3.99
N PHE A 23 -13.48 -4.83 4.90
CA PHE A 23 -12.07 -4.96 5.29
C PHE A 23 -11.19 -5.22 4.06
N ILE A 24 -11.53 -6.24 3.27
CA ILE A 24 -10.81 -6.59 2.03
C ILE A 24 -10.81 -5.41 1.05
N ALA A 25 -11.94 -4.72 0.88
CA ALA A 25 -12.03 -3.58 -0.02
C ALA A 25 -11.10 -2.44 0.40
N LYS A 26 -11.07 -2.09 1.71
CA LYS A 26 -10.21 -1.02 2.25
C LYS A 26 -8.72 -1.36 2.14
N VAL A 27 -8.32 -2.58 2.52
CA VAL A 27 -6.92 -3.03 2.35
C VAL A 27 -6.54 -3.08 0.86
N SER A 28 -7.47 -3.44 -0.03
CA SER A 28 -7.24 -3.44 -1.49
C SER A 28 -7.00 -2.03 -2.04
N ILE A 29 -7.71 -1.02 -1.51
CA ILE A 29 -7.44 0.38 -1.84
C ILE A 29 -6.04 0.77 -1.36
N ALA A 30 -5.68 0.46 -0.10
CA ALA A 30 -4.33 0.72 0.40
C ALA A 30 -3.23 0.07 -0.47
N ALA A 31 -3.45 -1.17 -0.92
CA ALA A 31 -2.54 -1.88 -1.81
C ALA A 31 -2.40 -1.21 -3.19
N LYS A 32 -3.46 -0.58 -3.71
CA LYS A 32 -3.41 0.21 -4.95
C LYS A 32 -2.59 1.50 -4.74
N GLU A 33 -2.84 2.22 -3.66
CA GLU A 33 -2.20 3.50 -3.36
C GLU A 33 -0.69 3.36 -3.11
N ILE A 34 -0.24 2.27 -2.47
CA ILE A 34 1.21 2.02 -2.30
C ILE A 34 1.89 1.68 -3.64
N ARG A 35 1.21 0.97 -4.55
CA ARG A 35 1.74 0.70 -5.90
C ARG A 35 1.85 1.99 -6.72
N GLU A 36 0.88 2.88 -6.60
CA GLU A 36 0.94 4.20 -7.22
C GLU A 36 2.07 5.05 -6.61
N THR A 37 2.27 4.98 -5.30
CA THR A 37 3.41 5.62 -4.61
C THR A 37 4.75 5.10 -5.13
N LYS A 38 4.89 3.77 -5.32
CA LYS A 38 6.08 3.18 -5.94
C LYS A 38 6.32 3.74 -7.34
N TYR A 39 5.28 3.81 -8.16
CA TYR A 39 5.38 4.35 -9.52
C TYR A 39 5.88 5.80 -9.52
N TRP A 40 5.29 6.66 -8.70
CA TRP A 40 5.71 8.06 -8.61
C TRP A 40 7.13 8.21 -8.08
N LEU A 41 7.52 7.41 -7.07
CA LEU A 41 8.89 7.41 -6.54
C LEU A 41 9.90 7.04 -7.62
N MET A 42 9.65 5.96 -8.37
CA MET A 42 10.52 5.56 -9.47
C MET A 42 10.61 6.66 -10.52
N LEU A 43 9.50 7.30 -10.88
CA LEU A 43 9.50 8.37 -11.87
C LEU A 43 10.38 9.55 -11.46
N VAL A 44 10.32 9.99 -10.18
CA VAL A 44 11.15 11.11 -9.71
C VAL A 44 12.62 10.75 -9.56
N ILE A 45 12.95 9.51 -9.19
CA ILE A 45 14.33 8.99 -9.17
C ILE A 45 14.91 8.98 -10.58
N GLU A 46 14.19 8.40 -11.56
CA GLU A 46 14.66 8.33 -12.95
C GLU A 46 14.71 9.71 -13.62
N SER A 47 13.97 10.69 -13.10
CA SER A 47 14.06 12.09 -13.53
C SER A 47 15.22 12.86 -12.87
N ALA A 48 16.05 12.20 -12.07
CA ALA A 48 17.15 12.79 -11.29
C ALA A 48 16.72 13.97 -10.39
N LEU A 49 15.46 13.96 -9.93
CA LEU A 49 14.94 14.99 -9.02
C LEU A 49 15.27 14.69 -7.56
N ILE A 50 15.51 13.42 -7.24
CA ILE A 50 15.96 12.93 -5.94
C ILE A 50 16.96 11.80 -6.14
N ASP A 51 17.85 11.60 -5.17
CA ASP A 51 18.73 10.44 -5.14
C ASP A 51 17.93 9.17 -4.85
N ARG A 52 18.46 8.05 -5.36
CA ARG A 52 17.90 6.73 -5.11
C ARG A 52 18.13 6.34 -3.65
N ASP A 53 17.05 5.94 -2.97
CA ASP A 53 17.07 5.45 -1.60
C ASP A 53 16.62 3.99 -1.56
N SER A 54 17.59 3.09 -1.41
CA SER A 54 17.35 1.64 -1.38
C SER A 54 16.52 1.21 -0.17
N GLU A 55 16.64 1.88 0.98
CA GLU A 55 15.88 1.52 2.17
C GLU A 55 14.40 1.87 1.98
N LEU A 56 14.12 3.03 1.37
CA LEU A 56 12.76 3.44 1.01
C LEU A 56 12.13 2.49 -0.03
N GLU A 57 12.88 2.08 -1.04
CA GLU A 57 12.42 1.11 -2.04
C GLU A 57 12.04 -0.24 -1.40
N ILE A 58 12.91 -0.76 -0.52
CA ILE A 58 12.66 -2.00 0.24
C ILE A 58 11.39 -1.85 1.10
N LEU A 59 11.25 -0.74 1.83
CA LEU A 59 10.10 -0.47 2.68
C LEU A 59 8.79 -0.48 1.87
N ILE A 60 8.76 0.19 0.71
CA ILE A 60 7.58 0.21 -0.17
C ILE A 60 7.23 -1.20 -0.65
N ASP A 61 8.23 -1.99 -1.04
CA ASP A 61 8.01 -3.37 -1.47
C ASP A 61 7.49 -4.27 -0.35
N ASP A 62 7.97 -4.08 0.87
CA ASP A 62 7.47 -4.81 2.03
C ASP A 62 6.03 -4.43 2.37
N ILE A 63 5.65 -3.15 2.26
CA ILE A 63 4.25 -2.72 2.42
C ILE A 63 3.36 -3.36 1.34
N ILE A 64 3.82 -3.45 0.08
CA ILE A 64 3.10 -4.14 -0.99
C ILE A 64 2.91 -5.63 -0.66
N LYS A 65 3.96 -6.31 -0.19
CA LYS A 65 3.89 -7.74 0.18
C LYS A 65 2.94 -7.95 1.34
N ILE A 66 3.03 -7.15 2.40
CA ILE A 66 2.20 -7.24 3.61
C ILE A 66 0.73 -7.03 3.25
N THR A 67 0.39 -5.93 2.56
CA THR A 67 -1.00 -5.65 2.16
C THR A 67 -1.57 -6.75 1.26
N THR A 68 -0.78 -7.28 0.33
CA THR A 68 -1.18 -8.41 -0.54
C THR A 68 -1.41 -9.69 0.27
N LYS A 69 -0.55 -9.97 1.26
CA LYS A 69 -0.71 -11.14 2.12
C LYS A 69 -1.96 -11.05 3.00
N ILE A 70 -2.23 -9.87 3.57
CA ILE A 70 -3.46 -9.60 4.35
C ILE A 70 -4.71 -9.87 3.52
N ILE A 71 -4.76 -9.38 2.27
CA ILE A 71 -5.90 -9.60 1.37
C ILE A 71 -6.13 -11.10 1.13
N LYS A 72 -5.07 -11.84 0.78
CA LYS A 72 -5.16 -13.30 0.53
C LYS A 72 -5.62 -14.06 1.76
N SER A 73 -5.00 -13.81 2.90
CA SER A 73 -5.36 -14.46 4.16
C SER A 73 -6.79 -14.14 4.60
N ALA A 74 -7.23 -12.89 4.40
CA ALA A 74 -8.62 -12.53 4.61
C ALA A 74 -9.53 -13.36 3.68
N GLN A 75 -9.29 -13.39 2.37
CA GLN A 75 -10.12 -14.15 1.43
C GLN A 75 -10.24 -15.64 1.78
N GLU A 76 -9.16 -16.27 2.25
CA GLU A 76 -9.09 -17.70 2.59
C GLU A 76 -9.73 -18.08 3.94
N SER A 77 -9.83 -17.13 4.89
CA SER A 77 -10.42 -17.41 6.20
C SER A 77 -11.93 -17.64 6.08
N ASN A 78 -12.53 -18.68 6.65
CA ASN A 78 -14.00 -18.83 6.61
C ASN A 78 -14.71 -17.78 7.47
#